data_AF-A0A7C4PYH4-F1
#
_entry.id   AF-A0A7C4PYH4-F1
#
_cell.length_a   1.000
_cell.length_b   1.000
_cell.length_c   1.000
_cell.angle_alpha   90.00
_cell.angle_beta   90.00
_cell.angle_gamma   90.00
#
_symmetry.space_group_name_H-M   'P 1'
#
loop_
_entity.id
_entity.type
_entity.pdbx_description
1 polymer ?
#
loop_
_entity_poly.entity_id
_entity_poly.type
_entity_poly.pdbx_seq_one_letter_code
_entity_poly.pdbx_strand_id
1 'polypeptide(L)'
;TVTQRRPSAYSGHPFIVEAAIAYGGRIPIVPPDEILVYRYANKIPLLYDLHNDVTMKVIKKINWKRYKIDLANMPLAFFVHICSTKIPYKTVGKEYIADRPEVEYEIEWALKTCARDLRIYLSKKEKINIAHRRYSIIEKYLPIISQFTTELANENTQPNYEKILKRLQIHAKESEQRSIIQVN
;
A
#
# COMPACT_ATOMS: atom_id res chain seq x y z
N THR A 1 -4.95 5.04 -3.06
CA THR A 1 -6.30 4.86 -2.50
C THR A 1 -6.72 6.17 -1.87
N VAL A 2 -7.99 6.57 -2.00
CA VAL A 2 -8.52 7.83 -1.45
C VAL A 2 -9.75 7.53 -0.61
N THR A 3 -9.92 8.25 0.50
CA THR A 3 -11.08 8.13 1.37
C THR A 3 -11.47 9.50 1.91
N GLN A 4 -12.73 9.86 1.74
CA GLN A 4 -13.36 10.97 2.43
C GLN A 4 -14.16 10.43 3.62
N ARG A 5 -13.92 10.97 4.81
CA ARG A 5 -14.68 10.61 6.02
C ARG A 5 -15.99 11.37 6.07
N ARG A 6 -16.93 10.84 6.85
CA ARG A 6 -18.16 11.57 7.20
C ARG A 6 -17.78 12.83 8.00
N PRO A 7 -18.55 13.91 7.92
CA PRO A 7 -18.32 15.09 8.73
C PRO A 7 -18.37 14.74 10.22
N SER A 8 -17.39 15.22 10.96
CA SER A 8 -17.31 15.14 12.42
C SER A 8 -17.25 16.55 13.00
N ALA A 9 -17.36 16.71 14.31
CA ALA A 9 -17.29 18.02 14.95
C ALA A 9 -16.24 18.03 16.06
N TYR A 10 -15.52 19.14 16.20
CA TYR A 10 -14.62 19.38 17.31
C TYR A 10 -14.97 20.74 17.93
N SER A 11 -15.18 20.81 19.25
CA SER A 11 -15.54 22.05 19.95
C SER A 11 -16.67 22.87 19.28
N GLY A 12 -17.67 22.20 18.69
CA GLY A 12 -18.79 22.84 17.98
C GLY A 12 -18.52 23.25 16.53
N HIS A 13 -17.31 23.07 16.00
CA HIS A 13 -16.96 23.33 14.61
C HIS A 13 -17.00 22.04 13.78
N PRO A 14 -17.79 21.99 12.69
CA PRO A 14 -17.81 20.83 11.80
C PRO A 14 -16.53 20.78 10.95
N PHE A 15 -15.99 19.58 10.79
CA PHE A 15 -14.82 19.31 9.98
C PHE A 15 -14.96 18.01 9.17
N ILE A 16 -14.27 17.94 8.04
CA ILE A 16 -14.17 16.76 7.17
C ILE A 16 -12.69 16.44 7.00
N VAL A 17 -12.36 15.15 7.06
CA VAL A 17 -11.01 14.65 6.78
C VAL A 17 -11.03 13.81 5.51
N GLU A 18 -10.14 14.15 4.59
CA GLU A 18 -9.84 13.37 3.40
C GLU A 18 -8.41 12.86 3.54
N ALA A 19 -8.20 11.58 3.27
CA ALA A 19 -6.88 10.99 3.27
C ALA A 19 -6.67 10.19 1.99
N ALA A 20 -5.42 10.13 1.54
CA ALA A 20 -5.01 9.23 0.48
C ALA A 20 -3.62 8.66 0.76
N ILE A 21 -3.40 7.45 0.27
CA ILE A 21 -2.09 6.80 0.25
C ILE A 21 -1.75 6.47 -1.20
N ALA A 22 -0.62 6.98 -1.66
CA ALA A 22 -0.04 6.65 -2.96
C ALA A 22 1.12 5.67 -2.77
N TYR A 23 1.24 4.70 -3.67
CA TYR A 23 2.27 3.67 -3.64
C TYR A 23 2.84 3.41 -5.03
N GLY A 24 4.17 3.33 -5.15
CA GLY A 24 4.86 2.97 -6.38
C GLY A 24 5.14 4.15 -7.33
N GLY A 25 5.34 3.83 -8.61
CA GLY A 25 5.62 4.83 -9.64
C GLY A 25 6.98 5.51 -9.46
N ARG A 26 6.99 6.84 -9.55
CA ARG A 26 8.17 7.70 -9.41
C ARG A 26 8.33 8.31 -8.01
N ILE A 27 7.63 7.77 -7.01
CA ILE A 27 7.76 8.23 -5.64
C ILE A 27 9.15 7.79 -5.13
N PRO A 28 9.98 8.70 -4.60
CA PRO A 28 11.30 8.33 -4.13
C PRO A 28 11.18 7.45 -2.87
N ILE A 29 12.12 6.52 -2.72
CA ILE A 29 12.28 5.76 -1.49
C ILE A 29 13.08 6.65 -0.55
N VAL A 30 12.42 7.10 0.50
CA VAL A 30 12.96 8.06 1.45
C VAL A 30 13.50 7.31 2.68
N PRO A 31 14.55 7.80 3.37
CA PRO A 31 15.08 7.15 4.56
C PRO A 31 14.00 6.92 5.64
N PRO A 32 14.21 5.97 6.57
CA PRO A 32 13.21 5.62 7.60
C PRO A 32 12.71 6.80 8.43
N ASP A 33 13.55 7.82 8.62
CA ASP A 33 13.27 8.99 9.44
C ASP A 33 12.45 10.07 8.71
N GLU A 34 12.39 9.99 7.39
CA GLU A 34 11.69 10.96 6.54
C GLU A 34 10.51 10.30 5.83
N ILE A 35 9.31 10.82 6.11
CA ILE A 35 8.06 10.33 5.51
C ILE A 35 7.52 11.42 4.59
N LEU A 36 7.19 11.07 3.35
CA LEU A 36 6.54 11.98 2.42
C LEU A 36 5.07 12.16 2.80
N VAL A 37 4.76 13.32 3.38
CA VAL A 37 3.40 13.68 3.80
C VAL A 37 3.03 15.03 3.20
N TYR A 38 1.99 15.03 2.39
CA TYR A 38 1.37 16.23 1.86
C TYR A 38 0.15 16.57 2.71
N ARG A 39 0.22 17.72 3.38
CA ARG A 39 -0.83 18.19 4.28
C ARG A 39 -1.54 19.37 3.66
N TYR A 40 -2.87 19.38 3.78
CA TYR A 40 -3.72 20.46 3.34
C TYR A 40 -4.71 20.83 4.43
N ALA A 41 -4.94 22.12 4.61
CA ALA A 41 -5.95 22.63 5.51
C ALA A 41 -6.77 23.70 4.78
N ASN A 42 -8.09 23.50 4.64
CA ASN A 42 -8.98 24.35 3.84
C ASN A 42 -8.39 24.66 2.44
N LYS A 43 -7.93 23.62 1.72
CA LYS A 43 -7.29 23.71 0.39
C LYS A 43 -5.95 24.45 0.34
N ILE A 44 -5.37 24.84 1.48
CA ILE A 44 -4.04 25.48 1.56
C ILE A 44 -3.00 24.43 1.93
N PRO A 45 -1.89 24.28 1.18
CA PRO A 45 -0.82 23.35 1.51
C PRO A 45 -0.02 23.83 2.72
N LEU A 46 0.29 22.90 3.64
CA LEU A 46 1.11 23.16 4.82
C LEU A 46 2.54 22.62 4.60
N LEU A 47 3.50 23.52 4.37
CA LEU A 47 4.87 23.17 3.99
C LEU A 47 5.81 23.01 5.18
N TYR A 48 5.63 23.81 6.23
CA TYR A 48 6.55 23.88 7.37
C TYR A 48 6.10 23.00 8.54
N ASP A 49 7.04 22.62 9.41
CA ASP A 49 6.79 21.92 10.67
C ASP A 49 5.99 20.61 10.55
N LEU A 50 6.49 19.69 9.72
CA LEU A 50 5.90 18.35 9.61
C LEU A 50 5.94 17.57 10.94
N HIS A 51 7.04 17.67 11.69
CA HIS A 51 7.27 16.83 12.87
C HIS A 51 6.35 17.17 14.06
N ASN A 52 5.88 18.41 14.12
CA ASN A 52 4.98 18.91 15.17
C ASN A 52 3.49 18.70 14.85
N ASP A 53 3.17 18.22 13.65
CA ASP A 53 1.80 18.10 13.17
C ASP A 53 1.10 16.82 13.65
N VAL A 54 -0.21 16.91 13.89
CA VAL A 54 -1.06 15.75 14.25
C VAL A 54 -0.95 14.62 13.24
N THR A 55 -0.84 14.93 11.94
CA THR A 55 -0.75 13.92 10.88
C THR A 55 0.49 13.05 11.03
N MET A 56 1.65 13.67 11.31
CA MET A 56 2.91 12.95 11.53
C MET A 56 2.86 12.10 12.80
N LYS A 57 2.27 12.65 13.87
CA LYS A 57 2.01 11.91 15.12
C LYS A 57 1.14 10.67 14.86
N VAL A 58 0.05 10.82 14.11
CA VAL A 58 -0.86 9.72 13.76
C VAL A 58 -0.16 8.68 12.88
N ILE A 59 0.62 9.11 11.89
CA ILE A 59 1.36 8.19 11.03
C ILE A 59 2.35 7.36 11.85
N LYS A 60 3.09 7.98 12.78
CA LYS A 60 4.02 7.26 13.67
C LYS A 60 3.31 6.32 14.65
N LYS A 61 2.09 6.66 15.08
CA LYS A 61 1.26 5.85 16.00
C LYS A 61 0.73 4.56 15.34
N ILE A 62 0.47 4.58 14.04
CA ILE A 62 -0.10 3.43 13.31
C ILE A 62 0.96 2.33 13.12
N ASN A 63 0.61 1.09 13.47
CA ASN A 63 1.44 -0.07 13.13
C ASN A 63 1.24 -0.50 11.66
N TRP A 64 2.10 0.02 10.77
CA TRP A 64 2.05 -0.23 9.32
C TRP A 64 2.34 -1.67 8.91
N LYS A 65 3.10 -2.42 9.72
CA LYS A 65 3.41 -3.84 9.45
C LYS A 65 2.14 -4.69 9.34
N ARG A 66 1.08 -4.35 10.10
CA ARG A 66 -0.24 -5.01 10.03
C ARG A 66 -0.87 -4.91 8.64
N TYR A 67 -0.54 -3.86 7.88
CA TYR A 67 -1.05 -3.61 6.54
C TYR A 67 -0.09 -4.07 5.43
N LYS A 68 0.98 -4.82 5.78
CA LYS A 68 2.08 -5.19 4.87
C LYS A 68 2.78 -3.97 4.25
N ILE A 69 2.81 -2.87 5.00
CA ILE A 69 3.45 -1.63 4.58
C ILE A 69 4.73 -1.46 5.40
N ASP A 70 5.85 -1.31 4.70
CA ASP A 70 7.14 -0.96 5.28
C ASP A 70 7.49 0.47 4.85
N LEU A 71 7.47 1.41 5.80
CA LEU A 71 7.69 2.82 5.52
C LEU A 71 9.11 3.10 4.99
N ALA A 72 10.11 2.30 5.38
CA ALA A 72 11.51 2.56 5.05
C ALA A 72 11.90 2.10 3.63
N ASN A 73 11.27 1.02 3.15
CA ASN A 73 11.68 0.35 1.92
C ASN A 73 10.65 0.45 0.80
N MET A 74 9.52 1.10 1.03
CA MET A 74 8.45 1.21 0.05
C MET A 74 8.27 2.66 -0.42
N PRO A 75 8.13 2.88 -1.74
CA PRO A 75 7.82 4.20 -2.29
C PRO A 75 6.38 4.59 -1.94
N LEU A 76 6.22 5.39 -0.89
CA LEU A 76 4.94 5.78 -0.30
C LEU A 76 4.83 7.28 -0.14
N ALA A 77 3.63 7.82 -0.41
CA ALA A 77 3.29 9.20 -0.09
C ALA A 77 1.91 9.24 0.56
N PHE A 78 1.82 10.03 1.64
CA PHE A 78 0.58 10.26 2.37
C PHE A 78 0.02 11.62 1.99
N PHE A 79 -1.29 11.69 1.83
CA PHE A 79 -2.03 12.92 1.65
C PHE A 79 -3.09 13.01 2.73
N VAL A 80 -3.13 14.14 3.44
CA VAL A 80 -4.17 14.42 4.42
C VAL A 80 -4.68 15.83 4.21
N HIS A 81 -5.99 15.94 4.03
CA HIS A 81 -6.70 17.20 3.90
C HIS A 81 -7.75 17.33 5.01
N ILE A 82 -7.75 18.48 5.68
CA ILE A 82 -8.75 18.83 6.69
C ILE A 82 -9.50 20.07 6.22
N CYS A 83 -10.81 19.98 6.17
CA CYS A 83 -11.69 21.11 5.86
C CYS A 83 -12.57 21.42 7.06
N SER A 84 -12.58 22.65 7.55
CA SER A 84 -13.39 23.07 8.72
C SER A 84 -13.67 24.58 8.70
N THR A 85 -14.72 25.00 9.40
CA THR A 85 -15.04 26.44 9.61
C THR A 85 -13.95 27.16 10.39
N LYS A 86 -13.37 26.47 11.36
CA LYS A 86 -12.19 26.88 12.12
C LYS A 86 -11.21 25.72 12.06
N ILE A 87 -9.95 25.96 11.76
CA ILE A 87 -8.91 24.93 11.84
C ILE A 87 -8.14 25.17 13.14
N PRO A 88 -7.89 24.13 13.96
CA PRO A 88 -7.14 24.29 15.19
C PRO A 88 -5.65 24.37 14.88
N TYR A 89 -5.15 25.53 14.45
CA TYR A 89 -3.71 25.76 14.31
C TYR A 89 -3.06 25.95 15.68
N LYS A 90 -1.81 25.48 15.85
CA LYS A 90 -1.06 25.69 17.11
C LYS A 90 -0.25 26.98 17.09
N THR A 91 0.28 27.38 15.93
CA THR A 91 1.03 28.63 15.73
C THR A 91 0.18 29.68 15.03
N VAL A 92 0.53 30.97 15.24
CA VAL A 92 -0.11 32.11 14.56
C VAL A 92 0.13 32.05 13.05
N GLY A 93 1.28 31.52 12.63
CA GLY A 93 1.65 31.33 11.22
C GLY A 93 0.85 30.28 10.46
N LYS A 94 -0.03 29.51 11.14
CA LYS A 94 -0.88 28.47 10.52
C LYS A 94 -0.10 27.38 9.80
N GLU A 95 1.05 27.00 10.33
CA GLU A 95 1.98 26.07 9.66
C GLU A 95 1.62 24.61 9.89
N TYR A 96 1.03 24.28 11.03
CA TYR A 96 0.63 22.91 11.37
C TYR A 96 -0.60 22.87 12.27
N ILE A 97 -1.25 21.72 12.27
CA ILE A 97 -2.50 21.46 12.99
C ILE A 97 -2.17 21.04 14.43
N ALA A 98 -2.95 21.54 15.39
CA ALA A 98 -2.82 21.23 16.80
C ALA A 98 -3.45 19.87 17.14
N ASP A 99 -2.83 19.17 18.09
CA ASP A 99 -3.30 17.88 18.63
C ASP A 99 -4.66 18.01 19.33
N ARG A 100 -5.74 17.81 18.57
CA ARG A 100 -7.11 17.64 19.09
C ARG A 100 -7.51 16.17 18.97
N PRO A 101 -8.05 15.54 20.04
CA PRO A 101 -8.33 14.11 20.03
C PRO A 101 -9.37 13.71 18.98
N GLU A 102 -10.36 14.57 18.70
CA GLU A 102 -11.37 14.33 17.68
C GLU A 102 -10.78 14.32 16.26
N VAL A 103 -9.86 15.26 16.00
CA VAL A 103 -9.15 15.37 14.72
C VAL A 103 -8.15 14.24 14.56
N GLU A 104 -7.39 13.92 15.61
CA GLU A 104 -6.44 12.79 15.64
C GLU A 104 -7.15 11.48 15.31
N TYR A 105 -8.30 11.23 15.95
CA TYR A 105 -9.12 10.05 15.73
C TYR A 105 -9.56 9.93 14.26
N GLU A 106 -10.15 10.99 13.69
CA GLU A 106 -10.64 10.93 12.31
C GLU A 106 -9.52 10.75 11.28
N ILE A 107 -8.36 11.40 11.47
CA ILE A 107 -7.18 11.20 10.61
C ILE A 107 -6.69 9.75 10.72
N GLU A 108 -6.62 9.20 11.94
CA GLU A 108 -6.18 7.83 12.18
C GLU A 108 -7.08 6.82 11.46
N TRP A 109 -8.40 7.01 11.54
CA TRP A 109 -9.37 6.13 10.86
C TRP A 109 -9.39 6.30 9.34
N ALA A 110 -9.19 7.53 8.84
CA ALA A 110 -9.07 7.79 7.41
C ALA A 110 -7.85 7.05 6.81
N LEU A 111 -6.69 7.19 7.46
CA LEU A 111 -5.45 6.53 7.05
C LEU A 111 -5.56 5.00 7.16
N LYS A 112 -6.15 4.47 8.24
CA LYS A 112 -6.38 3.03 8.39
C LYS A 112 -7.29 2.47 7.30
N THR A 113 -8.30 3.22 6.87
CA THR A 113 -9.17 2.82 5.75
C THR A 113 -8.36 2.71 4.46
N CYS A 114 -7.59 3.75 4.12
CA CYS A 114 -6.71 3.72 2.95
C CYS A 114 -5.68 2.59 3.01
N ALA A 115 -5.15 2.27 4.20
CA ALA A 115 -4.18 1.21 4.42
C ALA A 115 -4.78 -0.20 4.24
N ARG A 116 -6.07 -0.40 4.59
CA ARG A 116 -6.77 -1.67 4.32
C ARG A 116 -6.91 -1.91 2.82
N ASP A 117 -7.28 -0.88 2.06
CA ASP A 117 -7.41 -0.99 0.61
C ASP A 117 -6.06 -1.26 -0.05
N LEU A 118 -5.01 -0.56 0.41
CA LEU A 118 -3.65 -0.79 -0.08
C LEU A 118 -3.15 -2.21 0.26
N ARG A 119 -3.47 -2.74 1.45
CA ARG A 119 -3.13 -4.11 1.83
C ARG A 119 -3.72 -5.14 0.86
N ILE A 120 -4.97 -4.94 0.40
CA ILE A 120 -5.61 -5.83 -0.58
C ILE A 120 -4.81 -5.82 -1.88
N TYR A 121 -4.42 -4.64 -2.36
CA TYR A 121 -3.60 -4.49 -3.55
C TYR A 121 -2.22 -5.17 -3.40
N LEU A 122 -1.50 -4.89 -2.31
CA LEU A 122 -0.18 -5.50 -2.04
C LEU A 122 -0.27 -7.02 -1.94
N SER A 123 -1.32 -7.55 -1.30
CA SER A 123 -1.51 -8.99 -1.17
C SER A 123 -1.79 -9.66 -2.52
N LYS A 124 -2.47 -8.99 -3.46
CA LYS A 124 -2.65 -9.49 -4.82
C LYS A 124 -1.32 -9.52 -5.57
N LYS A 125 -0.55 -8.43 -5.50
CA LYS A 125 0.78 -8.33 -6.11
C LYS A 125 1.74 -9.41 -5.60
N GLU A 126 1.73 -9.67 -4.29
CA GLU A 126 2.54 -10.73 -3.67
C GLU A 126 2.15 -12.12 -4.17
N LYS A 127 0.86 -12.43 -4.28
CA LYS A 127 0.38 -13.73 -4.82
C LYS A 127 0.86 -13.95 -6.26
N ILE A 128 0.84 -12.91 -7.09
CA ILE A 128 1.33 -12.96 -8.46
C ILE A 128 2.84 -13.25 -8.48
N ASN A 129 3.62 -12.50 -7.70
CA ASN A 129 5.07 -12.73 -7.59
C ASN A 129 5.41 -14.15 -7.13
N ILE A 130 4.66 -14.71 -6.19
CA ILE A 130 4.83 -16.10 -5.73
C ILE A 130 4.52 -17.08 -6.86
N ALA A 131 3.44 -16.87 -7.62
CA ALA A 131 3.08 -17.71 -8.76
C ALA A 131 4.17 -17.70 -9.84
N HIS A 132 4.70 -16.53 -10.20
CA HIS A 132 5.82 -16.42 -11.15
C HIS A 132 7.10 -17.08 -10.64
N ARG A 133 7.45 -16.86 -9.37
CA ARG A 133 8.63 -17.50 -8.76
C ARG A 133 8.49 -19.02 -8.78
N ARG A 134 7.31 -19.54 -8.44
CA ARG A 134 7.02 -20.98 -8.50
C ARG A 134 7.12 -21.52 -9.92
N TYR A 135 6.56 -20.81 -10.90
CA TYR A 135 6.65 -21.18 -12.31
C TYR A 135 8.10 -21.25 -12.79
N SER A 136 8.90 -20.20 -12.53
CA SER A 136 10.31 -20.14 -12.94
C SER A 136 11.16 -21.27 -12.35
N ILE A 137 10.90 -21.63 -11.07
CA ILE A 137 11.56 -22.79 -10.44
C ILE A 137 11.14 -24.08 -11.15
N ILE A 138 9.84 -24.31 -11.33
CA ILE A 138 9.35 -25.55 -11.96
C ILE A 138 9.87 -25.68 -13.40
N GLU A 139 9.86 -24.60 -14.19
CA GLU A 139 10.39 -24.58 -15.55
C GLU A 139 11.85 -25.03 -15.62
N LYS A 140 12.68 -24.60 -14.66
CA LYS A 140 14.10 -24.99 -14.60
C LYS A 140 14.32 -26.45 -14.20
N TYR A 141 13.57 -26.96 -13.23
CA TYR A 141 13.83 -28.28 -12.63
C TYR A 141 13.02 -29.41 -13.24
N LEU A 142 11.84 -29.14 -13.82
CA LEU A 142 10.95 -30.18 -14.31
C LEU A 142 11.56 -31.05 -15.44
N PRO A 143 12.32 -30.51 -16.41
CA PRO A 143 12.99 -31.33 -17.43
C PRO A 143 14.06 -32.26 -16.82
N ILE A 144 14.80 -31.76 -15.83
CA ILE A 144 15.84 -32.52 -15.14
C ILE A 144 15.21 -33.68 -14.35
N ILE A 145 14.12 -33.40 -13.63
CA ILE A 145 13.37 -34.43 -12.91
C ILE A 145 12.85 -35.49 -13.88
N SER A 146 12.28 -35.06 -15.02
CA SER A 146 11.80 -35.98 -16.07
C SER A 146 12.92 -36.91 -16.55
N GLN A 147 14.11 -36.39 -16.81
CA GLN A 147 15.26 -37.18 -17.27
C GLN A 147 15.66 -38.23 -16.22
N PHE A 148 15.84 -37.83 -14.95
CA PHE A 148 16.24 -38.76 -13.89
C PHE A 148 15.16 -39.80 -13.58
N THR A 149 13.88 -39.45 -13.67
CA THR A 149 12.80 -40.42 -13.46
C THR A 149 12.76 -41.47 -14.55
N THR A 150 13.02 -41.09 -15.81
CA THR A 150 13.07 -42.03 -16.94
C THR A 150 14.26 -42.99 -16.81
N GLU A 151 15.43 -42.46 -16.43
CA GLU A 151 16.62 -43.26 -16.15
C GLU A 151 16.40 -44.25 -15.01
N LEU A 152 15.77 -43.82 -13.91
CA LEU A 152 15.48 -44.68 -12.75
C LEU A 152 14.42 -45.76 -13.05
N ALA A 153 13.46 -45.46 -13.92
CA ALA A 153 12.40 -46.39 -14.31
C ALA A 153 12.86 -47.40 -15.39
N ASN A 154 14.08 -47.28 -15.93
CA ASN A 154 14.55 -48.04 -17.10
C ASN A 154 13.59 -47.96 -18.31
N GLU A 155 12.88 -46.84 -18.46
CA GLU A 155 12.03 -46.59 -19.62
C GLU A 155 12.77 -45.72 -20.65
N ASN A 156 12.40 -45.84 -21.93
CA ASN A 156 13.00 -45.02 -23.01
C ASN A 156 12.23 -43.74 -23.30
N THR A 157 11.01 -43.59 -22.75
CA THR A 157 10.12 -42.47 -23.03
C THR A 157 10.09 -41.49 -21.87
N GLN A 158 10.40 -40.23 -22.15
CA GLN A 158 10.25 -39.17 -21.16
C GLN A 158 8.77 -38.84 -20.93
N PRO A 159 8.32 -38.66 -19.66
CA PRO A 159 6.98 -38.20 -19.37
C PRO A 159 6.74 -36.81 -19.97
N ASN A 160 5.58 -36.60 -20.58
CA ASN A 160 5.24 -35.32 -21.20
C ASN A 160 4.98 -34.23 -20.14
N TYR A 161 6.04 -33.47 -19.83
CA TYR A 161 6.01 -32.38 -18.87
C TYR A 161 5.52 -31.05 -19.47
N GLU A 162 5.47 -30.92 -20.81
CA GLU A 162 5.03 -29.69 -21.50
C GLU A 162 3.58 -29.33 -21.19
N LYS A 163 2.70 -30.33 -21.05
CA LYS A 163 1.29 -30.10 -20.68
C LYS A 163 1.17 -29.42 -19.31
N ILE A 164 2.05 -29.79 -18.37
CA ILE A 164 2.06 -29.24 -17.01
C ILE A 164 2.59 -27.80 -17.05
N LEU A 165 3.67 -27.55 -17.81
CA LEU A 165 4.21 -26.20 -17.99
C LEU A 165 3.20 -25.25 -18.62
N LYS A 166 2.50 -25.69 -19.69
CA LYS A 166 1.43 -24.89 -20.33
C LYS A 166 0.31 -24.55 -19.34
N ARG A 167 -0.14 -25.51 -18.53
CA ARG A 167 -1.18 -25.26 -17.52
C ARG A 167 -0.72 -24.25 -16.46
N LEU A 168 0.51 -24.37 -15.98
CA LEU A 168 1.08 -23.42 -15.00
C LEU A 168 1.26 -22.02 -15.60
N GLN A 169 1.65 -21.94 -16.87
CA GLN A 169 1.81 -20.67 -17.59
C GLN A 169 0.47 -19.95 -17.77
N ILE A 170 -0.60 -20.68 -18.12
CA ILE A 170 -1.97 -20.14 -18.20
C ILE A 170 -2.39 -19.59 -16.84
N HIS A 171 -2.17 -20.36 -15.77
CA HIS A 171 -2.54 -19.97 -14.41
C HIS A 171 -1.75 -18.74 -13.90
N ALA A 172 -0.50 -18.58 -14.34
CA ALA A 172 0.30 -17.39 -14.06
C ALA A 172 -0.25 -16.16 -14.83
N LYS A 173 -0.52 -16.31 -16.14
CA LYS A 173 -1.08 -15.23 -16.98
C LYS A 173 -2.48 -14.79 -16.54
N GLU A 174 -3.35 -15.71 -16.14
CA GLU A 174 -4.67 -15.38 -15.59
C GLU A 174 -4.57 -14.57 -14.29
N SER A 175 -3.55 -14.85 -13.47
CA SER A 175 -3.32 -14.10 -12.23
C SER A 175 -2.88 -12.67 -12.48
N GLU A 176 -2.13 -12.42 -13.56
CA GLU A 176 -1.78 -11.07 -14.02
C GLU A 176 -3.00 -10.34 -14.60
N GLN A 177 -3.77 -10.97 -15.50
CA GLN A 177 -4.93 -10.34 -16.16
C GLN A 177 -6.01 -9.91 -15.16
N ARG A 178 -6.32 -10.74 -14.15
CA ARG A 178 -7.29 -10.39 -13.09
C ARG A 178 -6.88 -9.17 -12.27
N SER A 179 -5.58 -8.86 -12.21
CA SER A 179 -5.08 -7.70 -11.46
C SER A 179 -5.21 -6.39 -12.22
N ILE A 180 -5.10 -6.42 -13.56
CA ILE A 180 -5.19 -5.24 -14.43
C ILE A 180 -6.64 -4.75 -14.51
N ILE A 181 -7.62 -5.67 -14.55
CA ILE A 181 -9.06 -5.35 -14.70
C ILE A 181 -9.64 -4.66 -13.46
N GLN A 182 -9.01 -4.77 -12.29
CA GLN A 182 -9.50 -4.17 -11.04
C GLN A 182 -8.85 -2.82 -10.68
N VAL A 183 -7.94 -2.34 -11.51
CA VAL A 183 -7.27 -1.03 -11.33
C VAL A 183 -7.88 0.06 -12.23
N ASN A 184 -8.66 -0.35 -13.24
CA ASN A 184 -9.54 0.52 -14.04
C ASN A 184 -10.96 0.51 -13.47
#